data_AF-A0A925P8I1-F1
#
_entry.id   AF-A0A925P8I1-F1
#
_cell.length_a   1.000
_cell.length_b   1.000
_cell.length_c   1.000
_cell.angle_alpha   90.00
_cell.angle_beta   90.00
_cell.angle_gamma   90.00
#
_symmetry.space_group_name_H-M   'P 1'
#
loop_
_entity.id
_entity.type
_entity.pdbx_description
1 polymer ?
#
loop_
_entity_poly.entity_id
_entity_poly.type
_entity_poly.pdbx_seq_one_letter_code
_entity_poly.pdbx_strand_id
1 'polypeptide(L)'
;MDITAPVKPPENRRRRRRGGFFLRFLGFMFAAGMIVFIAVAGAAAFVLWKVSSELPDYEVLAKYEPPVMTRIHANDGALIAEFSRERRIYVPFTAIPECIIESFISAEDKNFYQHGGLDVQRIVRAVVTNMSNLQSGRRAVGASTITQQVAKNFLLSSDQTVERKLKEAILAIRIERAFTKEQILELYLNEIYLGVGAYGVAAAAQSYWDKALNELTLADCAYLATLPKAPSNYDPFKFADRAVARRNWVIDRVVENGFATKDEGETAKAQPLGVIKRSSGPKIFASEYFAEEVRREILDRFGEDKLYGGGLSVRTTLDPRLQRIARKALVDGFVAYDRRRGGWRGPVDKIELKGDWGTALAAKPVWADIAPWRLAVVLEVSKDKAVVGIRPGRTSAGKLVKERETGVIPFEEVKWARPKLARGLGAAPGSVNAVLKPGDVIFVSPREPKLAEDGTPTASPDELKGQWSLQQVPDIGGALVAMDPHTGRVLAIAGGFSFAQSQFDRATQARRQPGSSFKPLIYTVALDNGYTPSSIIVDGPIEIDQGAGMPKWRPKNYDAGSAAGPSTLRFGIEKSRNLMTVRLARDMGMPIIA
;
A
#
# COMPACT_ATOMS: atom_id res chain seq x y z
N MET A 1 -7.67 -90.95 -96.92
CA MET A 1 -7.04 -89.89 -96.11
C MET A 1 -7.93 -88.66 -96.24
N ASP A 2 -8.70 -88.30 -95.21
CA ASP A 2 -9.13 -86.92 -94.90
C ASP A 2 -10.07 -86.94 -93.67
N ILE A 3 -9.67 -86.39 -92.52
CA ILE A 3 -10.00 -85.07 -91.93
C ILE A 3 -11.51 -84.78 -91.74
N THR A 4 -11.91 -84.67 -90.46
CA THR A 4 -12.76 -83.64 -89.81
C THR A 4 -13.79 -84.22 -88.83
N ALA A 5 -13.54 -84.01 -87.54
CA ALA A 5 -14.51 -84.21 -86.46
C ALA A 5 -15.28 -82.90 -86.19
N PRO A 6 -16.58 -82.92 -85.85
CA PRO A 6 -17.34 -81.72 -85.56
C PRO A 6 -17.19 -81.30 -84.08
N VAL A 7 -16.94 -80.00 -83.86
CA VAL A 7 -16.87 -79.36 -82.54
C VAL A 7 -18.26 -78.85 -82.14
N LYS A 8 -18.75 -79.22 -80.95
CA LYS A 8 -19.93 -78.65 -80.28
C LYS A 8 -19.53 -77.47 -79.36
N PRO A 9 -20.38 -76.45 -79.18
CA PRO A 9 -20.05 -75.25 -78.41
C PRO A 9 -20.09 -75.49 -76.88
N PRO A 10 -19.34 -74.70 -76.07
CA PRO A 10 -19.22 -74.94 -74.64
C PRO A 10 -20.42 -74.41 -73.83
N GLU A 11 -20.79 -75.20 -72.82
CA GLU A 11 -21.84 -74.93 -71.84
C GLU A 11 -21.31 -74.00 -70.72
N ASN A 12 -22.02 -72.90 -70.48
CA ASN A 12 -21.58 -71.82 -69.59
C ASN A 12 -22.04 -72.09 -68.13
N ARG A 13 -21.19 -72.72 -67.30
CA ARG A 13 -21.48 -72.91 -65.86
C ARG A 13 -20.95 -71.74 -65.03
N ARG A 14 -21.86 -70.83 -64.63
CA ARG A 14 -21.63 -69.77 -63.64
C ARG A 14 -21.18 -70.35 -62.29
N ARG A 15 -19.91 -70.10 -61.90
CA ARG A 15 -19.44 -70.26 -60.51
C ARG A 15 -19.89 -69.07 -59.66
N ARG A 16 -20.85 -69.29 -58.76
CA ARG A 16 -21.18 -68.39 -57.64
C ARG A 16 -19.97 -68.27 -56.70
N ARG A 17 -19.24 -67.14 -56.74
CA ARG A 17 -18.25 -66.79 -55.72
C ARG A 17 -18.96 -66.25 -54.46
N ARG A 18 -19.19 -67.14 -53.48
CA ARG A 18 -19.37 -66.74 -52.07
C ARG A 18 -17.98 -66.40 -51.52
N GLY A 19 -17.63 -65.13 -51.47
CA GLY A 19 -16.33 -64.70 -50.97
C GLY A 19 -16.11 -63.20 -51.16
N GLY A 20 -16.88 -62.38 -50.44
CA GLY A 20 -16.73 -60.92 -50.56
C GLY A 20 -17.49 -60.09 -49.54
N PHE A 21 -18.27 -60.68 -48.63
CA PHE A 21 -19.00 -59.91 -47.63
C PHE A 21 -18.05 -59.36 -46.54
N PHE A 22 -17.11 -60.17 -46.07
CA PHE A 22 -16.15 -59.78 -45.03
C PHE A 22 -15.13 -58.72 -45.52
N LEU A 23 -14.59 -58.87 -46.74
CA LEU A 23 -13.69 -57.87 -47.33
C LEU A 23 -14.39 -56.54 -47.64
N ARG A 24 -15.65 -56.58 -48.06
CA ARG A 24 -16.47 -55.37 -48.28
C ARG A 24 -16.83 -54.67 -46.97
N PHE A 25 -17.09 -55.44 -45.90
CA PHE A 25 -17.33 -54.91 -44.57
C PHE A 25 -16.08 -54.24 -43.98
N LEU A 26 -14.91 -54.86 -44.13
CA LEU A 26 -13.62 -54.28 -43.71
C LEU A 26 -13.30 -53.00 -44.50
N GLY A 27 -13.54 -52.99 -45.82
CA GLY A 27 -13.38 -51.81 -46.66
C GLY A 27 -14.35 -50.67 -46.29
N PHE A 28 -15.59 -51.00 -45.90
CA PHE A 28 -16.56 -50.02 -45.41
C PHE A 28 -16.16 -49.43 -44.05
N MET A 29 -15.67 -50.26 -43.12
CA MET A 29 -15.15 -49.79 -41.82
C MET A 29 -13.92 -48.90 -41.97
N PHE A 30 -13.02 -49.23 -42.91
CA PHE A 30 -11.86 -48.39 -43.22
C PHE A 30 -12.27 -47.06 -43.86
N ALA A 31 -13.19 -47.08 -44.83
CA ALA A 31 -13.71 -45.86 -45.46
C ALA A 31 -14.46 -44.97 -44.45
N ALA A 32 -15.30 -45.56 -43.59
CA ALA A 32 -16.00 -44.84 -42.52
C ALA A 32 -15.01 -44.25 -41.51
N GLY A 33 -13.99 -45.03 -41.10
CA GLY A 33 -12.92 -44.55 -40.23
C GLY A 33 -12.12 -43.40 -40.85
N MET A 34 -11.87 -43.45 -42.16
CA MET A 34 -11.14 -42.41 -42.88
C MET A 34 -11.96 -41.13 -43.08
N ILE A 35 -13.27 -41.26 -43.30
CA ILE A 35 -14.19 -40.11 -43.31
C ILE A 35 -14.25 -39.44 -41.93
N VAL A 36 -14.35 -40.24 -40.85
CA VAL A 36 -14.29 -39.72 -39.47
C VAL A 36 -12.94 -39.05 -39.22
N PHE A 37 -11.83 -39.66 -39.65
CA PHE A 37 -10.50 -39.06 -39.51
C PHE A 37 -10.37 -37.72 -40.25
N ILE A 38 -10.84 -37.63 -41.49
CA ILE A 38 -10.82 -36.37 -42.27
C ILE A 38 -11.73 -35.33 -41.64
N ALA A 39 -12.92 -35.72 -41.15
CA ALA A 39 -13.83 -34.80 -40.46
C ALA A 39 -13.22 -34.28 -39.15
N VAL A 40 -12.56 -35.15 -38.36
CA VAL A 40 -11.85 -34.77 -37.13
C VAL A 40 -10.65 -33.90 -37.43
N ALA A 41 -9.85 -34.24 -38.45
CA ALA A 41 -8.71 -33.45 -38.88
C ALA A 41 -9.14 -32.08 -39.43
N GLY A 42 -10.21 -32.03 -40.22
CA GLY A 42 -10.82 -30.80 -40.72
C GLY A 42 -11.36 -29.92 -39.60
N ALA A 43 -12.04 -30.51 -38.62
CA ALA A 43 -12.50 -29.80 -37.42
C ALA A 43 -11.32 -29.26 -36.60
N ALA A 44 -10.27 -30.06 -36.41
CA ALA A 44 -9.06 -29.63 -35.70
C ALA A 44 -8.33 -28.50 -36.45
N ALA A 45 -8.22 -28.59 -37.78
CA ALA A 45 -7.65 -27.55 -38.62
C ALA A 45 -8.47 -26.26 -38.59
N PHE A 46 -9.80 -26.36 -38.62
CA PHE A 46 -10.70 -25.21 -38.48
C PHE A 46 -10.56 -24.54 -37.11
N VAL A 47 -10.50 -25.32 -36.03
CA VAL A 47 -10.26 -24.81 -34.68
C VAL A 47 -8.90 -24.12 -34.59
N LEU A 48 -7.83 -24.74 -35.11
CA LEU A 48 -6.50 -24.13 -35.15
C LEU A 48 -6.47 -22.84 -35.95
N TRP A 49 -7.12 -22.82 -37.13
CA TRP A 49 -7.21 -21.63 -37.97
C TRP A 49 -7.94 -20.49 -37.24
N LYS A 50 -9.15 -20.76 -36.74
CA LYS A 50 -9.95 -19.78 -35.99
C LYS A 50 -9.21 -19.24 -34.77
N VAL A 51 -8.58 -20.12 -34.01
CA VAL A 51 -7.81 -19.74 -32.82
C VAL A 51 -6.60 -18.90 -33.22
N SER A 52 -5.90 -19.27 -34.30
CA SER A 52 -4.71 -18.57 -34.78
C SER A 52 -4.99 -17.17 -35.35
N SER A 53 -6.17 -16.96 -35.94
CA SER A 53 -6.59 -15.66 -36.46
C SER A 53 -6.97 -14.66 -35.36
N GLU A 54 -7.31 -15.14 -34.16
CA GLU A 54 -7.65 -14.33 -33.01
C GLU A 54 -6.47 -14.16 -32.02
N LEU A 55 -5.26 -14.60 -32.39
CA LEU A 55 -4.11 -14.50 -31.49
C LEU A 55 -3.60 -13.06 -31.39
N PRO A 56 -3.37 -12.55 -30.17
CA PRO A 56 -2.64 -11.31 -29.97
C PRO A 56 -1.25 -11.38 -30.60
N ASP A 57 -0.75 -10.22 -30.98
CA ASP A 57 0.61 -10.07 -31.46
C ASP A 57 1.61 -10.27 -30.30
N TYR A 58 2.66 -11.05 -30.53
CA TYR A 58 3.73 -11.28 -29.55
C TYR A 58 4.80 -10.16 -29.58
N GLU A 59 4.83 -9.32 -30.61
CA GLU A 59 5.80 -8.22 -30.73
C GLU A 59 5.66 -7.18 -29.60
N VAL A 60 4.49 -7.11 -28.96
CA VAL A 60 4.26 -6.26 -27.77
C VAL A 60 5.22 -6.61 -26.63
N LEU A 61 5.71 -7.85 -26.55
CA LEU A 61 6.69 -8.28 -25.54
C LEU A 61 8.07 -7.64 -25.75
N ALA A 62 8.44 -7.31 -27.00
CA ALA A 62 9.72 -6.67 -27.31
C ALA A 62 9.74 -5.18 -26.91
N LYS A 63 8.56 -4.56 -26.75
CA LYS A 63 8.38 -3.16 -26.33
C LYS A 63 7.84 -3.04 -24.91
N TYR A 64 7.93 -4.11 -24.13
CA TYR A 64 7.33 -4.16 -22.82
C TYR A 64 8.05 -3.22 -21.85
N GLU A 65 7.34 -2.18 -21.42
CA GLU A 65 7.72 -1.31 -20.31
C GLU A 65 6.72 -1.53 -19.16
N PRO A 66 7.10 -2.26 -18.08
CA PRO A 66 6.22 -2.48 -16.96
C PRO A 66 5.78 -1.15 -16.33
N PRO A 67 4.54 -1.05 -15.84
CA PRO A 67 4.15 0.07 -14.99
C PRO A 67 4.99 0.04 -13.72
N VAL A 68 5.91 1.00 -13.57
CA VAL A 68 6.76 1.10 -12.38
C VAL A 68 6.23 2.15 -11.40
N MET A 69 6.53 1.92 -10.13
CA MET A 69 6.05 2.76 -9.03
C MET A 69 6.61 4.18 -9.09
N THR A 70 5.77 5.18 -8.85
CA THR A 70 6.21 6.55 -8.60
C THR A 70 6.82 6.65 -7.20
N ARG A 71 7.99 7.27 -7.10
CA ARG A 71 8.72 7.48 -5.84
C ARG A 71 8.83 8.97 -5.54
N ILE A 72 8.45 9.34 -4.32
CA ILE A 72 8.48 10.72 -3.84
C ILE A 72 9.56 10.84 -2.78
N HIS A 73 10.50 11.76 -2.99
CA HIS A 73 11.62 12.02 -2.09
C HIS A 73 11.52 13.43 -1.49
N ALA A 74 12.00 13.57 -0.27
CA ALA A 74 12.21 14.85 0.41
C ALA A 74 13.38 15.61 -0.23
N ASN A 75 13.59 16.86 0.21
CA ASN A 75 14.67 17.69 -0.32
C ASN A 75 16.07 17.14 -0.02
N ASP A 76 16.21 16.33 1.03
CA ASP A 76 17.45 15.62 1.42
C ASP A 76 17.61 14.25 0.75
N GLY A 77 16.69 13.86 -0.14
CA GLY A 77 16.70 12.56 -0.82
C GLY A 77 16.05 11.42 -0.05
N ALA A 78 15.58 11.63 1.19
CA ALA A 78 14.87 10.60 1.93
C ALA A 78 13.53 10.26 1.26
N LEU A 79 13.22 8.98 1.12
CA LEU A 79 11.98 8.53 0.50
C LEU A 79 10.78 8.89 1.40
N ILE A 80 9.87 9.72 0.89
CA ILE A 80 8.61 10.09 1.52
C ILE A 80 7.62 8.96 1.31
N ALA A 81 7.21 8.70 0.07
CA ALA A 81 6.11 7.80 -0.27
C ALA A 81 6.31 7.14 -1.64
N GLU A 82 5.58 6.05 -1.85
CA GLU A 82 5.59 5.27 -3.08
C GLU A 82 4.14 5.05 -3.54
N PHE A 83 3.85 5.34 -4.81
CA PHE A 83 2.52 5.16 -5.40
C PHE A 83 2.58 4.19 -6.57
N SER A 84 1.79 3.12 -6.50
CA SER A 84 1.66 2.12 -7.55
C SER A 84 0.35 1.37 -7.43
N ARG A 85 -0.21 0.90 -8.55
CA ARG A 85 -1.26 -0.14 -8.55
C ARG A 85 -0.65 -1.50 -8.20
N GLU A 86 0.50 -1.77 -8.80
CA GLU A 86 1.28 -2.99 -8.65
C GLU A 86 2.74 -2.62 -8.38
N ARG A 87 3.35 -3.21 -7.35
CA ARG A 87 4.75 -2.91 -7.04
C ARG A 87 5.62 -3.70 -8.01
N ARG A 88 6.16 -3.01 -9.01
CA ARG A 88 7.11 -3.56 -9.99
C ARG A 88 8.45 -2.84 -9.86
N ILE A 89 9.53 -3.63 -9.90
CA ILE A 89 10.90 -3.16 -10.02
C ILE A 89 11.50 -3.96 -11.16
N TYR A 90 11.69 -3.32 -12.30
CA TYR A 90 12.31 -3.96 -13.45
C TYR A 90 13.80 -4.18 -13.20
N VAL A 91 14.28 -5.40 -13.48
CA VAL A 91 15.69 -5.76 -13.40
C VAL A 91 16.05 -6.56 -14.66
N PRO A 92 17.12 -6.17 -15.39
CA PRO A 92 17.58 -6.94 -16.54
C PRO A 92 18.12 -8.31 -16.11
N PHE A 93 18.07 -9.29 -17.00
CA PHE A 93 18.46 -10.68 -16.76
C PHE A 93 19.85 -10.80 -16.14
N THR A 94 20.81 -10.01 -16.61
CA THR A 94 22.20 -10.01 -16.13
C THR A 94 22.35 -9.59 -14.66
N ALA A 95 21.36 -8.93 -14.08
CA ALA A 95 21.33 -8.53 -12.68
C ALA A 95 20.48 -9.48 -11.80
N ILE A 96 19.88 -10.52 -12.38
CA ILE A 96 19.15 -11.56 -11.66
C ILE A 96 20.15 -12.65 -11.22
N PRO A 97 20.30 -12.93 -9.92
CA PRO A 97 21.18 -13.97 -9.42
C PRO A 97 20.79 -15.37 -9.90
N GLU A 98 21.80 -16.23 -10.10
CA GLU A 98 21.62 -17.62 -10.54
C GLU A 98 20.69 -18.41 -9.60
N CYS A 99 20.81 -18.24 -8.27
CA CYS A 99 19.94 -18.92 -7.30
C CYS A 99 18.44 -18.74 -7.59
N ILE A 100 18.04 -17.57 -8.13
CA ILE A 100 16.65 -17.27 -8.49
C ILE A 100 16.29 -18.06 -9.72
N ILE A 101 17.10 -17.95 -10.77
CA ILE A 101 16.89 -18.65 -12.04
C ILE A 101 16.76 -20.16 -11.78
N GLU A 102 17.70 -20.73 -11.05
CA GLU A 102 17.76 -22.15 -10.72
C GLU A 102 16.58 -22.61 -9.84
N SER A 103 16.19 -21.80 -8.85
CA SER A 103 15.04 -22.10 -7.99
C SER A 103 13.73 -22.11 -8.78
N PHE A 104 13.51 -21.11 -9.64
CA PHE A 104 12.29 -21.03 -10.45
C PHE A 104 12.26 -22.13 -11.52
N ILE A 105 13.35 -22.40 -12.23
CA ILE A 105 13.44 -23.52 -13.18
C ILE A 105 13.20 -24.84 -12.46
N SER A 106 13.82 -25.07 -11.31
CA SER A 106 13.66 -26.32 -10.55
C SER A 106 12.24 -26.53 -10.02
N ALA A 107 11.57 -25.46 -9.60
CA ALA A 107 10.21 -25.53 -9.06
C ALA A 107 9.13 -25.62 -10.16
N GLU A 108 9.28 -24.82 -11.21
CA GLU A 108 8.25 -24.60 -12.22
C GLU A 108 8.50 -25.37 -13.50
N ASP A 109 9.74 -25.49 -14.00
CA ASP A 109 10.02 -25.99 -15.35
C ASP A 109 11.46 -26.53 -15.56
N LYS A 110 11.75 -27.72 -15.05
CA LYS A 110 13.13 -28.28 -15.03
C LYS A 110 13.77 -28.46 -16.41
N ASN A 111 12.96 -28.58 -17.47
CA ASN A 111 13.43 -28.80 -18.84
C ASN A 111 13.40 -27.50 -19.65
N PHE A 112 13.33 -26.35 -18.99
CA PHE A 112 13.10 -25.04 -19.62
C PHE A 112 14.03 -24.78 -20.81
N TYR A 113 15.33 -25.04 -20.68
CA TYR A 113 16.30 -24.81 -21.76
C TYR A 113 16.22 -25.82 -22.92
N GLN A 114 15.53 -26.95 -22.75
CA GLN A 114 15.51 -28.06 -23.70
C GLN A 114 14.30 -28.04 -24.63
N HIS A 115 13.17 -27.47 -24.21
CA HIS A 115 11.93 -27.49 -24.99
C HIS A 115 11.71 -26.20 -25.79
N GLY A 116 10.98 -26.25 -26.90
CA GLY A 116 10.59 -25.06 -27.70
C GLY A 116 9.22 -24.48 -27.32
N GLY A 117 9.03 -24.13 -26.04
CA GLY A 117 7.76 -23.61 -25.49
C GLY A 117 6.81 -24.62 -24.86
N LEU A 118 6.83 -25.89 -25.27
CA LEU A 118 6.00 -26.96 -24.69
C LEU A 118 6.86 -28.14 -24.24
N ASP A 119 6.74 -28.56 -22.99
CA ASP A 119 7.33 -29.80 -22.50
C ASP A 119 6.38 -30.98 -22.78
N VAL A 120 6.60 -31.64 -23.93
CA VAL A 120 5.81 -32.80 -24.35
C VAL A 120 5.89 -33.95 -23.35
N GLN A 121 7.06 -34.20 -22.76
CA GLN A 121 7.23 -35.28 -21.79
C GLN A 121 6.39 -35.02 -20.53
N ARG A 122 6.37 -33.77 -20.06
CA ARG A 122 5.56 -33.35 -18.90
C ARG A 122 4.08 -33.37 -19.20
N ILE A 123 3.66 -32.96 -20.40
CA ILE A 123 2.26 -33.03 -20.83
C ILE A 123 1.77 -34.49 -20.83
N VAL A 124 2.51 -35.40 -21.48
CA VAL A 124 2.16 -36.83 -21.53
C VAL A 124 2.10 -37.41 -20.12
N ARG A 125 3.11 -37.13 -19.28
CA ARG A 125 3.13 -37.57 -17.88
C ARG A 125 1.92 -37.05 -17.10
N ALA A 126 1.56 -35.78 -17.27
CA ALA A 126 0.43 -35.19 -16.59
C ALA A 126 -0.89 -35.81 -17.04
N VAL A 127 -1.07 -36.10 -18.34
CA VAL A 127 -2.27 -36.80 -18.85
C VAL A 127 -2.41 -38.18 -18.23
N VAL A 128 -1.34 -38.99 -18.25
CA VAL A 128 -1.34 -40.34 -17.65
C VAL A 128 -1.64 -40.27 -16.15
N THR A 129 -0.96 -39.37 -15.43
CA THR A 129 -1.13 -39.19 -13.98
C THR A 129 -2.55 -38.73 -13.63
N ASN A 130 -3.11 -37.80 -14.42
CA ASN A 130 -4.46 -37.29 -14.19
C ASN A 130 -5.53 -38.34 -14.49
N MET A 131 -5.30 -39.22 -15.48
CA MET A 131 -6.17 -40.37 -15.75
C MET A 131 -6.20 -41.34 -14.57
N SER A 132 -5.04 -41.64 -13.96
CA SER A 132 -4.99 -42.44 -12.72
C SER A 132 -5.56 -41.71 -11.50
N ASN A 133 -5.46 -40.39 -11.46
CA ASN A 133 -5.97 -39.58 -10.34
C ASN A 133 -7.50 -39.45 -10.36
N LEU A 134 -8.13 -39.49 -11.54
CA LEU A 134 -9.59 -39.55 -11.71
C LEU A 134 -10.20 -40.76 -11.02
N GLN A 135 -9.50 -41.90 -11.00
CA GLN A 135 -9.95 -43.11 -10.28
C GLN A 135 -9.68 -43.06 -8.77
N SER A 136 -8.70 -42.27 -8.32
CA SER A 136 -8.28 -42.21 -6.90
C SER A 136 -8.70 -40.93 -6.16
N GLY A 137 -9.45 -40.04 -6.83
CA GLY A 137 -9.90 -38.76 -6.26
C GLY A 137 -8.77 -37.75 -5.96
N ARG A 138 -7.56 -37.99 -6.48
CA ARG A 138 -6.38 -37.13 -6.25
C ARG A 138 -6.39 -35.90 -7.15
N ARG A 139 -5.73 -34.83 -6.69
CA ARG A 139 -5.67 -33.53 -7.41
C ARG A 139 -4.90 -33.65 -8.73
N ALA A 140 -5.32 -32.91 -9.74
CA ALA A 140 -4.66 -32.88 -11.03
C ALA A 140 -3.26 -32.24 -10.97
N VAL A 141 -2.32 -32.80 -11.72
CA VAL A 141 -0.95 -32.29 -11.89
C VAL A 141 -0.91 -31.33 -13.08
N GLY A 142 -0.23 -30.20 -12.90
CA GLY A 142 -0.03 -29.20 -13.95
C GLY A 142 1.18 -29.52 -14.86
N ALA A 143 1.08 -29.13 -16.13
CA ALA A 143 2.13 -29.33 -17.14
C ALA A 143 2.55 -28.04 -17.87
N SER A 144 2.22 -26.88 -17.33
CA SER A 144 2.51 -25.61 -17.99
C SER A 144 4.00 -25.26 -17.87
N THR A 145 4.61 -24.81 -18.96
CA THR A 145 6.00 -24.31 -19.01
C THR A 145 6.07 -22.84 -18.57
N ILE A 146 7.28 -22.33 -18.30
CA ILE A 146 7.49 -20.89 -18.01
C ILE A 146 7.03 -20.02 -19.19
N THR A 147 7.37 -20.41 -20.43
CA THR A 147 6.95 -19.68 -21.64
C THR A 147 5.43 -19.63 -21.79
N GLN A 148 4.73 -20.70 -21.43
CA GLN A 148 3.26 -20.72 -21.36
C GLN A 148 2.72 -19.75 -20.30
N GLN A 149 3.39 -19.62 -19.16
CA GLN A 149 3.02 -18.64 -18.14
C GLN A 149 3.25 -17.19 -18.62
N VAL A 150 4.32 -16.92 -19.38
CA VAL A 150 4.54 -15.61 -20.03
C VAL A 150 3.41 -15.30 -21.01
N ALA A 151 3.08 -16.23 -21.91
CA ALA A 151 1.97 -16.04 -22.86
C ALA A 151 0.65 -15.75 -22.12
N LYS A 152 0.37 -16.49 -21.04
CA LYS A 152 -0.81 -16.29 -20.21
C LYS A 152 -0.84 -14.92 -19.54
N ASN A 153 0.24 -14.50 -18.90
CA ASN A 153 0.24 -13.30 -18.06
C ASN A 153 0.27 -12.00 -18.88
N PHE A 154 0.85 -12.02 -20.09
CA PHE A 154 1.00 -10.83 -20.92
C PHE A 154 -0.07 -10.68 -22.00
N LEU A 155 -0.54 -11.78 -22.60
CA LEU A 155 -1.31 -11.73 -23.85
C LEU A 155 -2.74 -12.26 -23.71
N LEU A 156 -3.09 -12.95 -22.63
CA LEU A 156 -4.37 -13.64 -22.50
C LEU A 156 -5.14 -13.20 -21.26
N SER A 157 -6.47 -13.34 -21.31
CA SER A 157 -7.34 -13.16 -20.15
C SER A 157 -7.15 -14.30 -19.13
N SER A 158 -7.66 -14.12 -17.91
CA SER A 158 -7.55 -15.09 -16.82
C SER A 158 -8.55 -16.26 -16.88
N ASP A 159 -9.38 -16.36 -17.92
CA ASP A 159 -10.49 -17.32 -18.04
C ASP A 159 -10.03 -18.78 -18.20
N GLN A 160 -10.50 -19.73 -17.39
CA GLN A 160 -10.03 -21.13 -17.46
C GLN A 160 -10.70 -21.98 -18.56
N THR A 161 -10.62 -21.56 -19.83
CA THR A 161 -11.16 -22.32 -20.97
C THR A 161 -10.09 -23.17 -21.67
N VAL A 162 -10.53 -24.26 -22.30
CA VAL A 162 -9.67 -25.11 -23.16
C VAL A 162 -9.14 -24.30 -24.35
N GLU A 163 -9.98 -23.41 -24.91
CA GLU A 163 -9.60 -22.51 -25.99
C GLU A 163 -8.45 -21.58 -25.58
N ARG A 164 -8.54 -20.94 -24.41
CA ARG A 164 -7.43 -20.12 -23.87
C ARG A 164 -6.16 -20.96 -23.73
N LYS A 165 -6.27 -22.20 -23.25
CA LYS A 165 -5.10 -23.06 -23.07
C LYS A 165 -4.45 -23.45 -24.40
N LEU A 166 -5.22 -23.61 -25.47
CA LEU A 166 -4.71 -23.79 -26.82
C LEU A 166 -4.04 -22.51 -27.35
N LYS A 167 -4.65 -21.33 -27.14
CA LYS A 167 -4.05 -20.02 -27.45
C LYS A 167 -2.70 -19.86 -26.75
N GLU A 168 -2.62 -20.20 -25.46
CA GLU A 168 -1.40 -20.17 -24.64
C GLU A 168 -0.30 -21.08 -25.21
N ALA A 169 -0.65 -22.29 -25.65
CA ALA A 169 0.30 -23.23 -26.22
C ALA A 169 0.88 -22.75 -27.56
N ILE A 170 0.04 -22.20 -28.45
CA ILE A 170 0.49 -21.67 -29.75
C ILE A 170 1.35 -20.43 -29.56
N LEU A 171 0.94 -19.51 -28.67
CA LEU A 171 1.73 -18.33 -28.33
C LEU A 171 3.07 -18.68 -27.71
N ALA A 172 3.14 -19.67 -26.82
CA ALA A 172 4.41 -20.12 -26.24
C ALA A 172 5.40 -20.56 -27.32
N ILE A 173 4.94 -21.32 -28.33
CA ILE A 173 5.80 -21.73 -29.46
C ILE A 173 6.27 -20.51 -30.27
N ARG A 174 5.39 -19.51 -30.48
CA ARG A 174 5.76 -18.29 -31.23
C ARG A 174 6.78 -17.45 -30.47
N ILE A 175 6.58 -17.28 -29.16
CA ILE A 175 7.50 -16.55 -28.27
C ILE A 175 8.89 -17.20 -28.30
N GLU A 176 8.97 -18.53 -28.24
CA GLU A 176 10.26 -19.27 -28.26
C GLU A 176 11.01 -19.22 -29.59
N ARG A 177 10.33 -18.85 -30.67
CA ARG A 177 10.98 -18.60 -31.96
C ARG A 177 11.49 -17.17 -32.09
N ALA A 178 10.87 -16.24 -31.35
CA ALA A 178 11.16 -14.81 -31.44
C ALA A 178 12.12 -14.31 -30.35
N PHE A 179 12.13 -14.96 -29.19
CA PHE A 179 12.89 -14.54 -28.01
C PHE A 179 13.84 -15.64 -27.53
N THR A 180 15.00 -15.23 -26.99
CA THR A 180 15.91 -16.16 -26.33
C THR A 180 15.34 -16.63 -24.98
N LYS A 181 15.87 -17.73 -24.46
CA LYS A 181 15.50 -18.27 -23.14
C LYS A 181 15.69 -17.26 -22.02
N GLU A 182 16.75 -16.46 -22.11
CA GLU A 182 17.08 -15.42 -21.14
C GLU A 182 16.06 -14.29 -21.18
N GLN A 183 15.66 -13.84 -22.37
CA GLN A 183 14.60 -12.84 -22.55
C GLN A 183 13.25 -13.34 -22.01
N ILE A 184 12.91 -14.61 -22.24
CA ILE A 184 11.67 -15.20 -21.70
C ILE A 184 11.70 -15.25 -20.17
N LEU A 185 12.83 -15.63 -19.57
CA LEU A 185 13.01 -15.61 -18.12
C LEU A 185 12.97 -14.19 -17.56
N GLU A 186 13.57 -13.22 -18.24
CA GLU A 186 13.54 -11.80 -17.85
C GLU A 186 12.09 -11.30 -17.77
N LEU A 187 11.30 -11.52 -18.82
CA LEU A 187 9.88 -11.16 -18.84
C LEU A 187 9.11 -11.86 -17.73
N TYR A 188 9.32 -13.17 -17.57
CA TYR A 188 8.63 -13.96 -16.54
C TYR A 188 8.94 -13.48 -15.12
N LEU A 189 10.23 -13.32 -14.79
CA LEU A 189 10.69 -12.97 -13.45
C LEU A 189 10.41 -11.52 -13.08
N ASN A 190 10.15 -10.64 -14.04
CA ASN A 190 9.70 -9.26 -13.80
C ASN A 190 8.17 -9.11 -13.73
N GLU A 191 7.40 -10.02 -14.35
CA GLU A 191 5.93 -9.93 -14.39
C GLU A 191 5.24 -10.73 -13.29
N ILE A 192 5.81 -11.88 -12.89
CA ILE A 192 5.09 -12.86 -12.07
C ILE A 192 4.63 -12.26 -10.74
N TYR A 193 3.35 -12.45 -10.39
CA TYR A 193 2.81 -12.01 -9.10
C TYR A 193 3.30 -12.93 -7.98
N LEU A 194 4.00 -12.34 -7.00
CA LEU A 194 4.63 -13.06 -5.89
C LEU A 194 4.01 -12.69 -4.54
N GLY A 195 2.73 -12.27 -4.53
CA GLY A 195 2.04 -11.92 -3.28
C GLY A 195 2.35 -10.51 -2.78
N VAL A 196 1.65 -10.07 -1.72
CA VAL A 196 1.84 -8.76 -1.05
C VAL A 196 1.83 -7.53 -1.98
N GLY A 197 1.17 -7.63 -3.13
CA GLY A 197 1.17 -6.57 -4.16
C GLY A 197 2.48 -6.45 -4.95
N ALA A 198 3.42 -7.39 -4.79
CA ALA A 198 4.70 -7.44 -5.49
C ALA A 198 4.61 -8.26 -6.77
N TYR A 199 5.02 -7.63 -7.87
CA TYR A 199 5.11 -8.21 -9.21
C TYR A 199 6.57 -8.18 -9.63
N GLY A 200 7.10 -9.37 -9.90
CA GLY A 200 8.50 -9.62 -10.18
C GLY A 200 9.37 -9.82 -8.94
N VAL A 201 10.50 -10.51 -9.14
CA VAL A 201 11.39 -10.99 -8.07
C VAL A 201 12.03 -9.87 -7.26
N ALA A 202 12.38 -8.74 -7.89
CA ALA A 202 13.01 -7.61 -7.20
C ALA A 202 12.03 -6.88 -6.27
N ALA A 203 10.80 -6.64 -6.73
CA ALA A 203 9.76 -6.07 -5.88
C ALA A 203 9.41 -7.00 -4.72
N ALA A 204 9.42 -8.32 -4.95
CA ALA A 204 9.16 -9.32 -3.91
C ALA A 204 10.31 -9.37 -2.88
N ALA A 205 11.57 -9.37 -3.32
CA ALA A 205 12.74 -9.34 -2.45
C ALA A 205 12.71 -8.13 -1.50
N GLN A 206 12.42 -6.95 -2.05
CA GLN A 206 12.28 -5.73 -1.25
C GLN A 206 11.05 -5.79 -0.32
N SER A 207 9.93 -6.35 -0.78
CA SER A 207 8.69 -6.41 0.02
C SER A 207 8.76 -7.40 1.17
N TYR A 208 9.47 -8.52 0.99
CA TYR A 208 9.60 -9.56 2.00
C TYR A 208 10.79 -9.35 2.94
N TRP A 209 11.91 -8.80 2.48
CA TRP A 209 13.14 -8.70 3.29
C TRP A 209 13.83 -7.34 3.28
N ASP A 210 13.36 -6.36 2.49
CA ASP A 210 14.08 -5.10 2.21
C ASP A 210 15.50 -5.32 1.64
N LYS A 211 15.70 -6.44 0.94
CA LYS A 211 16.96 -6.84 0.34
C LYS A 211 17.01 -6.54 -1.15
N ALA A 212 18.20 -6.28 -1.67
CA ALA A 212 18.51 -6.38 -3.09
C ALA A 212 18.59 -7.85 -3.52
N LEU A 213 18.46 -8.13 -4.84
CA LEU A 213 18.45 -9.52 -5.34
C LEU A 213 19.75 -10.27 -5.00
N ASN A 214 20.90 -9.60 -5.07
CA ASN A 214 22.21 -10.16 -4.78
C ASN A 214 22.46 -10.47 -3.29
N GLU A 215 21.55 -10.07 -2.39
CA GLU A 215 21.61 -10.36 -0.95
C GLU A 215 20.72 -11.56 -0.55
N LEU A 216 20.01 -12.16 -1.52
CA LEU A 216 19.14 -13.30 -1.28
C LEU A 216 19.94 -14.58 -1.07
N THR A 217 19.55 -15.35 -0.05
CA THR A 217 20.08 -16.70 0.17
C THR A 217 19.33 -17.72 -0.67
N LEU A 218 19.86 -18.94 -0.82
CA LEU A 218 19.13 -20.05 -1.46
C LEU A 218 17.74 -20.26 -0.83
N ALA A 219 17.60 -20.08 0.49
CA ALA A 219 16.30 -20.19 1.16
C ALA A 219 15.32 -19.09 0.70
N ASP A 220 15.81 -17.86 0.50
CA ASP A 220 15.02 -16.73 -0.01
C ASP A 220 14.62 -16.98 -1.48
N CYS A 221 15.57 -17.38 -2.35
CA CYS A 221 15.33 -17.66 -3.78
C CYS A 221 14.32 -18.82 -3.94
N ALA A 222 14.49 -19.90 -3.16
CA ALA A 222 13.57 -21.02 -3.14
C ALA A 222 12.18 -20.64 -2.63
N TYR A 223 12.08 -19.72 -1.66
CA TYR A 223 10.79 -19.24 -1.17
C TYR A 223 10.05 -18.46 -2.25
N LEU A 224 10.72 -17.55 -2.96
CA LEU A 224 10.11 -16.81 -4.08
C LEU A 224 9.56 -17.76 -5.15
N ALA A 225 10.29 -18.82 -5.48
CA ALA A 225 9.86 -19.84 -6.43
C ALA A 225 8.67 -20.70 -5.94
N THR A 226 8.25 -20.60 -4.67
CA THR A 226 7.02 -21.26 -4.19
C THR A 226 5.75 -20.54 -4.59
N LEU A 227 5.85 -19.23 -4.79
CA LEU A 227 4.73 -18.30 -4.84
C LEU A 227 3.94 -18.37 -6.16
N PRO A 228 4.54 -18.54 -7.36
CA PRO A 228 3.80 -18.55 -8.63
C PRO A 228 2.59 -19.50 -8.63
N LYS A 229 2.72 -20.65 -7.98
CA LYS A 229 1.66 -21.66 -7.88
C LYS A 229 0.43 -21.18 -7.09
N ALA A 230 0.64 -20.51 -5.97
CA ALA A 230 -0.45 -20.04 -5.10
C ALA A 230 0.07 -19.05 -4.03
N PRO A 231 0.27 -17.76 -4.36
CA PRO A 231 0.88 -16.80 -3.45
C PRO A 231 0.12 -16.67 -2.13
N SER A 232 -1.22 -16.70 -2.17
CA SER A 232 -2.08 -16.61 -0.99
C SER A 232 -2.02 -17.85 -0.08
N ASN A 233 -1.76 -19.04 -0.63
CA ASN A 233 -1.67 -20.28 0.17
C ASN A 233 -0.34 -20.42 0.88
N TYR A 234 0.69 -19.76 0.36
CA TYR A 234 2.05 -19.73 0.89
C TYR A 234 2.42 -18.35 1.45
N ASP A 235 1.40 -17.55 1.80
CA ASP A 235 1.57 -16.26 2.48
C ASP A 235 2.33 -16.49 3.80
N PRO A 236 3.48 -15.84 4.02
CA PRO A 236 4.35 -16.15 5.14
C PRO A 236 3.84 -15.54 6.46
N PHE A 237 2.91 -14.58 6.38
CA PHE A 237 2.30 -13.92 7.52
C PHE A 237 1.05 -14.64 8.01
N LYS A 238 0.39 -15.40 7.13
CA LYS A 238 -0.83 -16.18 7.47
C LYS A 238 -0.56 -17.67 7.60
N PHE A 239 0.31 -18.24 6.76
CA PHE A 239 0.51 -19.68 6.61
C PHE A 239 1.99 -20.07 6.61
N ALA A 240 2.76 -19.55 7.57
CA ALA A 240 4.20 -19.74 7.68
C ALA A 240 4.65 -21.21 7.56
N ASP A 241 3.99 -22.15 8.24
CA ASP A 241 4.38 -23.57 8.21
C ASP A 241 4.23 -24.18 6.80
N ARG A 242 3.18 -23.79 6.06
CA ARG A 242 2.96 -24.22 4.67
C ARG A 242 3.99 -23.60 3.74
N ALA A 243 4.32 -22.32 3.95
CA ALA A 243 5.35 -21.61 3.21
C ALA A 243 6.73 -22.28 3.38
N VAL A 244 7.13 -22.59 4.61
CA VAL A 244 8.39 -23.31 4.91
C VAL A 244 8.42 -24.69 4.27
N ALA A 245 7.35 -25.48 4.41
CA ALA A 245 7.29 -26.81 3.81
C ALA A 245 7.41 -26.75 2.28
N ARG A 246 6.76 -25.77 1.63
CA ARG A 246 6.85 -25.60 0.18
C ARG A 246 8.21 -25.10 -0.27
N ARG A 247 8.85 -24.20 0.47
CA ARG A 247 10.22 -23.73 0.22
C ARG A 247 11.20 -24.89 0.27
N ASN A 248 11.12 -25.72 1.31
CA ASN A 248 12.01 -26.86 1.49
C ASN A 248 11.87 -27.86 0.33
N TRP A 249 10.65 -28.08 -0.18
CA TRP A 249 10.43 -28.87 -1.39
C TRP A 249 11.09 -28.26 -2.65
N VAL A 250 11.13 -26.93 -2.77
CA VAL A 250 11.87 -26.28 -3.88
C VAL A 250 13.37 -26.49 -3.72
N ILE A 251 13.90 -26.33 -2.51
CA ILE A 251 15.32 -26.60 -2.21
C ILE A 251 15.68 -28.04 -2.60
N ASP A 252 14.83 -29.02 -2.27
CA ASP A 252 15.04 -30.42 -2.70
C ASP A 252 15.15 -30.54 -4.22
N ARG A 253 14.34 -29.80 -4.99
CA ARG A 253 14.40 -29.81 -6.46
C ARG A 253 15.68 -29.17 -7.00
N VAL A 254 16.14 -28.09 -6.38
CA VAL A 254 17.41 -27.43 -6.73
C VAL A 254 18.57 -28.41 -6.54
N VAL A 255 18.60 -29.14 -5.42
CA VAL A 255 19.62 -30.17 -5.15
C VAL A 255 19.51 -31.35 -6.12
N GLU A 256 18.30 -31.89 -6.35
CA GLU A 256 18.07 -32.98 -7.30
C GLU A 256 18.49 -32.65 -8.74
N ASN A 257 18.37 -31.38 -9.14
CA ASN A 257 18.78 -30.91 -10.46
C ASN A 257 20.27 -30.56 -10.54
N GLY A 258 21.01 -30.66 -9.43
CA GLY A 258 22.47 -30.44 -9.39
C GLY A 258 22.91 -28.98 -9.27
N PHE A 259 22.00 -28.05 -8.97
CA PHE A 259 22.31 -26.62 -8.79
C PHE A 259 22.82 -26.30 -7.38
N ALA A 260 22.62 -27.18 -6.42
CA ALA A 260 23.14 -27.06 -5.07
C ALA A 260 23.57 -28.43 -4.52
N THR A 261 24.55 -28.43 -3.63
CA THR A 261 24.95 -29.63 -2.89
C THR A 261 23.92 -29.98 -1.81
N LYS A 262 23.95 -31.22 -1.34
CA LYS A 262 23.07 -31.68 -0.25
C LYS A 262 23.27 -30.86 1.03
N ASP A 263 24.51 -30.51 1.34
CA ASP A 263 24.86 -29.75 2.55
C ASP A 263 24.36 -28.30 2.47
N GLU A 264 24.46 -27.66 1.30
CA GLU A 264 23.87 -26.34 1.06
C GLU A 264 22.34 -26.39 1.19
N GLY A 265 21.71 -27.45 0.67
CA GLY A 265 20.28 -27.66 0.77
C GLY A 265 19.81 -27.79 2.22
N GLU A 266 20.45 -28.62 3.03
CA GLU A 266 20.13 -28.76 4.46
C GLU A 266 20.39 -27.46 5.23
N THR A 267 21.50 -26.76 4.93
CA THR A 267 21.79 -25.44 5.49
C THR A 267 20.68 -24.42 5.18
N ALA A 268 20.21 -24.38 3.94
CA ALA A 268 19.14 -23.47 3.53
C ALA A 268 17.79 -23.82 4.18
N LYS A 269 17.47 -25.11 4.35
CA LYS A 269 16.23 -25.55 5.02
C LYS A 269 16.18 -25.15 6.49
N ALA A 270 17.32 -25.10 7.16
CA ALA A 270 17.43 -24.70 8.56
C ALA A 270 17.18 -23.19 8.79
N GLN A 271 17.30 -22.36 7.74
CA GLN A 271 17.07 -20.91 7.86
C GLN A 271 15.58 -20.60 8.10
N PRO A 272 15.23 -19.63 8.96
CA PRO A 272 13.87 -19.11 9.05
C PRO A 272 13.48 -18.35 7.79
N LEU A 273 12.18 -18.10 7.56
CA LEU A 273 11.73 -17.29 6.42
C LEU A 273 12.19 -15.83 6.49
N GLY A 274 12.50 -15.29 7.67
CA GLY A 274 13.09 -13.96 7.83
C GLY A 274 12.26 -12.77 7.35
N VAL A 275 10.98 -12.96 6.99
CA VAL A 275 10.16 -11.91 6.37
C VAL A 275 9.85 -10.75 7.32
N ILE A 276 9.86 -9.53 6.78
CA ILE A 276 9.49 -8.30 7.47
C ILE A 276 8.12 -7.80 6.99
N LYS A 277 7.33 -7.20 7.89
CA LYS A 277 6.08 -6.56 7.51
C LYS A 277 6.33 -5.08 7.22
N ARG A 278 6.47 -4.73 5.94
CA ARG A 278 6.63 -3.33 5.52
C ARG A 278 5.30 -2.57 5.69
N SER A 279 5.35 -1.37 6.26
CA SER A 279 4.20 -0.45 6.22
C SER A 279 4.02 0.08 4.80
N SER A 280 2.82 -0.03 4.23
CA SER A 280 2.46 0.64 2.99
C SER A 280 2.04 2.07 3.33
N GLY A 281 2.96 3.03 3.22
CA GLY A 281 2.69 4.42 3.55
C GLY A 281 3.97 5.24 3.61
N PRO A 282 3.87 6.52 3.99
CA PRO A 282 5.02 7.38 4.07
C PRO A 282 6.07 6.84 5.04
N LYS A 283 7.33 6.80 4.60
CA LYS A 283 8.45 6.28 5.41
C LYS A 283 8.98 7.33 6.36
N ILE A 284 8.81 8.61 6.02
CA ILE A 284 9.08 9.72 6.93
C ILE A 284 7.85 9.92 7.81
N PHE A 285 8.02 9.74 9.12
CA PHE A 285 6.98 9.98 10.10
C PHE A 285 6.35 11.37 9.91
N ALA A 286 5.02 11.43 9.96
CA ALA A 286 4.22 12.66 9.87
C ALA A 286 4.21 13.35 8.51
N SER A 287 4.67 12.71 7.44
CA SER A 287 4.66 13.28 6.08
C SER A 287 3.42 12.92 5.25
N GLU A 288 2.41 12.30 5.85
CA GLU A 288 1.21 11.80 5.16
C GLU A 288 0.42 12.90 4.44
N TYR A 289 0.20 14.03 5.11
CA TYR A 289 -0.47 15.18 4.49
C TYR A 289 0.33 15.72 3.31
N PHE A 290 1.65 15.89 3.47
CA PHE A 290 2.52 16.36 2.38
C PHE A 290 2.51 15.39 1.19
N ALA A 291 2.65 14.09 1.46
CA ALA A 291 2.66 13.05 0.44
C ALA A 291 1.33 13.01 -0.34
N GLU A 292 0.20 13.21 0.36
CA GLU A 292 -1.12 13.26 -0.24
C GLU A 292 -1.32 14.51 -1.12
N GLU A 293 -0.83 15.68 -0.70
CA GLU A 293 -0.86 16.89 -1.54
C GLU A 293 -0.01 16.73 -2.79
N VAL A 294 1.19 16.16 -2.69
CA VAL A 294 2.03 15.85 -3.85
C VAL A 294 1.34 14.83 -4.76
N ARG A 295 0.68 13.81 -4.21
CA ARG A 295 -0.10 12.84 -4.98
C ARG A 295 -1.21 13.53 -5.79
N ARG A 296 -1.94 14.46 -5.17
CA ARG A 296 -3.01 15.23 -5.81
C ARG A 296 -2.47 16.13 -6.91
N GLU A 297 -1.35 16.81 -6.68
CA GLU A 297 -0.73 17.66 -7.70
C GLU A 297 -0.25 16.84 -8.91
N ILE A 298 0.35 15.67 -8.68
CA ILE A 298 0.75 14.77 -9.77
C ILE A 298 -0.48 14.25 -10.52
N LEU A 299 -1.53 13.87 -9.80
CA LEU A 299 -2.77 13.40 -10.41
C LEU A 299 -3.40 14.47 -11.31
N ASP A 300 -3.47 15.71 -10.83
CA ASP A 300 -4.01 16.85 -11.58
C ASP A 300 -3.19 17.17 -12.83
N ARG A 301 -1.86 17.12 -12.72
CA ARG A 301 -0.95 17.51 -13.81
C ARG A 301 -0.68 16.41 -14.84
N PHE A 302 -0.63 15.15 -14.42
CA PHE A 302 -0.16 14.03 -15.25
C PHE A 302 -1.18 12.91 -15.40
N GLY A 303 -2.29 12.94 -14.66
CA GLY A 303 -3.31 11.90 -14.69
C GLY A 303 -2.93 10.64 -13.91
N GLU A 304 -3.92 9.76 -13.78
CA GLU A 304 -3.83 8.56 -12.92
C GLU A 304 -2.79 7.56 -13.44
N ASP A 305 -2.74 7.31 -14.74
CA ASP A 305 -1.86 6.29 -15.32
C ASP A 305 -0.37 6.65 -15.15
N LYS A 306 -0.01 7.93 -15.30
CA LYS A 306 1.37 8.39 -15.03
C LYS A 306 1.70 8.34 -13.54
N LEU A 307 0.76 8.67 -12.66
CA LEU A 307 0.97 8.59 -11.21
C LEU A 307 1.25 7.14 -10.76
N TYR A 308 0.44 6.17 -11.20
CA TYR A 308 0.51 4.82 -10.65
C TYR A 308 1.28 3.79 -11.50
N GLY A 309 1.66 4.14 -12.74
CA GLY A 309 2.45 3.27 -13.62
C GLY A 309 3.53 3.98 -14.43
N GLY A 310 3.64 5.31 -14.33
CA GLY A 310 4.60 6.08 -15.13
C GLY A 310 6.03 6.12 -14.56
N GLY A 311 6.28 5.56 -13.38
CA GLY A 311 7.63 5.51 -12.82
C GLY A 311 8.24 6.83 -12.44
N LEU A 312 7.43 7.82 -12.06
CA LEU A 312 7.93 9.16 -11.81
C LEU A 312 8.89 9.19 -10.61
N SER A 313 10.02 9.86 -10.78
CA SER A 313 10.93 10.22 -9.68
C SER A 313 10.68 11.66 -9.28
N VAL A 314 10.05 11.86 -8.12
CA VAL A 314 9.59 13.16 -7.66
C VAL A 314 10.46 13.62 -6.51
N ARG A 315 11.10 14.78 -6.65
CA ARG A 315 11.82 15.45 -5.56
C ARG A 315 11.01 16.64 -5.08
N THR A 316 10.69 16.65 -3.80
CA THR A 316 9.82 17.66 -3.19
C THR A 316 10.63 18.72 -2.43
N THR A 317 9.92 19.71 -1.90
CA THR A 317 10.47 20.76 -1.04
C THR A 317 10.46 20.41 0.45
N LEU A 318 9.88 19.26 0.82
CA LEU A 318 9.76 18.83 2.22
C LEU A 318 11.14 18.78 2.88
N ASP A 319 11.25 19.45 4.03
CA ASP A 319 12.36 19.30 4.96
C ASP A 319 11.94 18.34 6.09
N PRO A 320 12.53 17.14 6.19
CA PRO A 320 12.09 16.13 7.17
C PRO A 320 12.30 16.56 8.63
N ARG A 321 13.22 17.48 8.91
CA ARG A 321 13.41 18.04 10.26
C ARG A 321 12.28 18.99 10.59
N LEU A 322 11.99 19.95 9.72
CA LEU A 322 10.89 20.90 9.91
C LEU A 322 9.54 20.20 9.95
N GLN A 323 9.33 19.15 9.15
CA GLN A 323 8.11 18.35 9.16
C GLN A 323 7.83 17.73 10.54
N ARG A 324 8.83 17.14 11.18
CA ARG A 324 8.69 16.56 12.53
C ARG A 324 8.40 17.63 13.58
N ILE A 325 9.06 18.79 13.48
CA ILE A 325 8.83 19.93 14.39
C ILE A 325 7.41 20.46 14.22
N ALA A 326 6.97 20.69 12.97
CA ALA A 326 5.63 21.15 12.64
C ALA A 326 4.56 20.21 13.20
N ARG A 327 4.74 18.90 13.01
CA ARG A 327 3.84 17.88 13.57
C ARG A 327 3.78 17.95 15.09
N LYS A 328 4.93 17.94 15.77
CA LYS A 328 4.99 17.97 17.22
C LYS A 328 4.35 19.24 17.78
N ALA A 329 4.71 20.40 17.24
CA ALA A 329 4.17 21.68 17.68
C ALA A 329 2.65 21.75 17.51
N LEU A 330 2.10 21.26 16.39
CA LEU A 330 0.66 21.22 16.16
C LEU A 330 -0.05 20.30 17.16
N VAL A 331 0.46 19.07 17.35
CA VAL A 331 -0.12 18.08 18.28
C VAL A 331 -0.04 18.57 19.73
N ASP A 332 1.12 19.06 20.17
CA ASP A 332 1.32 19.60 21.51
C ASP A 332 0.38 20.80 21.76
N GLY A 333 0.22 21.67 20.76
CA GLY A 333 -0.73 22.79 20.81
C GLY A 333 -2.18 22.33 20.95
N PHE A 334 -2.60 21.30 20.19
CA PHE A 334 -3.93 20.71 20.33
C PHE A 334 -4.16 20.12 21.71
N VAL A 335 -3.20 19.34 22.21
CA VAL A 335 -3.27 18.70 23.53
C VAL A 335 -3.33 19.76 24.62
N ALA A 336 -2.44 20.76 24.59
CA ALA A 336 -2.42 21.83 25.58
C ALA A 336 -3.74 22.60 25.62
N TYR A 337 -4.28 22.96 24.45
CA TYR A 337 -5.57 23.64 24.36
C TYR A 337 -6.72 22.77 24.88
N ASP A 338 -6.77 21.51 24.44
CA ASP A 338 -7.83 20.57 24.79
C ASP A 338 -7.84 20.25 26.29
N ARG A 339 -6.67 20.04 26.90
CA ARG A 339 -6.54 19.86 28.35
C ARG A 339 -6.98 21.12 29.12
N ARG A 340 -6.60 22.31 28.65
CA ARG A 340 -6.90 23.59 29.32
C ARG A 340 -8.38 23.98 29.23
N ARG A 341 -9.03 23.74 28.10
CA ARG A 341 -10.39 24.23 27.79
C ARG A 341 -11.44 23.12 27.75
N GLY A 342 -11.07 21.93 27.31
CA GLY A 342 -11.96 20.79 27.08
C GLY A 342 -12.13 19.86 28.29
N GLY A 343 -11.09 19.76 29.13
CA GLY A 343 -11.09 18.83 30.28
C GLY A 343 -11.08 17.36 29.84
N TRP A 344 -11.23 16.45 30.81
CA TRP A 344 -11.31 15.01 30.55
C TRP A 344 -12.72 14.60 30.13
N ARG A 345 -12.78 13.85 29.03
CA ARG A 345 -14.01 13.35 28.40
C ARG A 345 -14.26 11.87 28.65
N GLY A 346 -13.38 11.19 29.39
CA GLY A 346 -13.50 9.77 29.69
C GLY A 346 -12.63 8.88 28.79
N PRO A 347 -12.59 7.58 29.10
CA PRO A 347 -11.83 6.61 28.32
C PRO A 347 -12.41 6.45 26.92
N VAL A 348 -11.59 6.02 25.97
CA VAL A 348 -12.01 5.83 24.57
C VAL A 348 -12.86 4.57 24.38
N ASP A 349 -12.72 3.60 25.27
CA ASP A 349 -13.49 2.35 25.28
C ASP A 349 -13.38 1.66 26.65
N LYS A 350 -14.00 0.49 26.82
CA LYS A 350 -13.84 -0.39 27.98
C LYS A 350 -13.68 -1.84 27.56
N ILE A 351 -12.91 -2.60 28.32
CA ILE A 351 -12.78 -4.06 28.16
C ILE A 351 -12.92 -4.77 29.52
N GLU A 352 -13.43 -6.01 29.49
CA GLU A 352 -13.39 -6.87 30.66
C GLU A 352 -11.98 -7.41 30.88
N LEU A 353 -11.52 -7.43 32.13
CA LEU A 353 -10.18 -7.90 32.52
C LEU A 353 -10.13 -9.42 32.76
N LYS A 354 -11.00 -10.21 32.11
CA LYS A 354 -11.01 -11.67 32.26
C LYS A 354 -10.02 -12.32 31.29
N GLY A 355 -9.16 -13.19 31.82
CA GLY A 355 -8.16 -13.89 31.00
C GLY A 355 -7.09 -12.95 30.46
N ASP A 356 -6.67 -13.14 29.21
CA ASP A 356 -5.65 -12.33 28.56
C ASP A 356 -6.22 -11.02 28.00
N TRP A 357 -6.11 -9.94 28.77
CA TRP A 357 -6.49 -8.58 28.36
C TRP A 357 -5.80 -8.11 27.08
N GLY A 358 -4.60 -8.64 26.77
CA GLY A 358 -3.84 -8.26 25.59
C GLY A 358 -4.55 -8.65 24.29
N THR A 359 -5.30 -9.76 24.30
CA THR A 359 -6.08 -10.20 23.14
C THR A 359 -7.24 -9.24 22.87
N ALA A 360 -7.99 -8.84 23.91
CA ALA A 360 -9.10 -7.90 23.79
C ALA A 360 -8.62 -6.48 23.38
N LEU A 361 -7.53 -6.00 23.97
CA LEU A 361 -6.96 -4.69 23.65
C LEU A 361 -6.35 -4.65 22.23
N ALA A 362 -5.75 -5.75 21.77
CA ALA A 362 -5.19 -5.83 20.41
C ALA A 362 -6.25 -5.79 19.31
N ALA A 363 -7.48 -6.21 19.60
CA ALA A 363 -8.61 -6.12 18.67
C ALA A 363 -9.09 -4.67 18.46
N LYS A 364 -8.78 -3.74 19.37
CA LYS A 364 -9.15 -2.33 19.23
C LYS A 364 -8.35 -1.66 18.10
N PRO A 365 -8.99 -0.84 17.25
CA PRO A 365 -8.30 -0.09 16.21
C PRO A 365 -7.37 0.94 16.85
N VAL A 366 -6.24 1.20 16.19
CA VAL A 366 -5.29 2.24 16.59
C VAL A 366 -4.70 2.90 15.34
N TRP A 367 -4.46 4.19 15.43
CA TRP A 367 -3.78 4.95 14.40
C TRP A 367 -2.27 4.84 14.58
N ALA A 368 -1.53 4.56 13.50
CA ALA A 368 -0.08 4.39 13.58
C ALA A 368 0.68 5.73 13.58
N ASP A 369 0.05 6.80 13.10
CA ASP A 369 0.62 8.14 12.87
C ASP A 369 0.50 9.09 14.08
N ILE A 370 0.09 8.56 15.23
CA ILE A 370 0.01 9.28 16.51
C ILE A 370 1.14 8.91 17.48
N ALA A 371 2.17 8.20 17.01
CA ALA A 371 3.36 7.92 17.84
C ALA A 371 3.90 9.23 18.47
N PRO A 372 4.34 9.22 19.74
CA PRO A 372 4.58 8.05 20.59
C PRO A 372 3.34 7.57 21.39
N TRP A 373 2.13 8.00 21.05
CA TRP A 373 0.92 7.57 21.76
C TRP A 373 0.62 6.11 21.50
N ARG A 374 0.25 5.39 22.55
CA ARG A 374 -0.12 3.98 22.54
C ARG A 374 -1.47 3.81 23.22
N LEU A 375 -2.21 2.81 22.77
CA LEU A 375 -3.44 2.40 23.46
C LEU A 375 -3.06 1.53 24.66
N ALA A 376 -3.74 1.72 25.79
CA ALA A 376 -3.53 0.95 27.00
C ALA A 376 -4.87 0.65 27.68
N VAL A 377 -4.88 -0.40 28.51
CA VAL A 377 -5.98 -0.71 29.43
C VAL A 377 -5.55 -0.45 30.86
N VAL A 378 -6.42 0.16 31.66
CA VAL A 378 -6.23 0.32 33.10
C VAL A 378 -6.46 -1.03 33.79
N LEU A 379 -5.44 -1.55 34.47
CA LEU A 379 -5.49 -2.84 35.17
C LEU A 379 -5.87 -2.64 36.63
N GLU A 380 -5.21 -1.69 37.29
CA GLU A 380 -5.40 -1.40 38.72
C GLU A 380 -5.35 0.11 38.93
N VAL A 381 -6.09 0.61 39.94
CA VAL A 381 -6.11 2.02 40.29
C VAL A 381 -6.04 2.19 41.80
N SER A 382 -5.14 3.06 42.26
CA SER A 382 -5.07 3.53 43.64
C SER A 382 -5.33 5.04 43.72
N LYS A 383 -5.12 5.64 44.89
CA LYS A 383 -5.21 7.09 45.05
C LYS A 383 -4.13 7.83 44.25
N ASP A 384 -2.91 7.29 44.22
CA ASP A 384 -1.72 8.00 43.75
C ASP A 384 -1.24 7.55 42.36
N LYS A 385 -1.70 6.39 41.87
CA LYS A 385 -1.29 5.85 40.56
C LYS A 385 -2.33 4.92 39.94
N ALA A 386 -2.22 4.71 38.62
CA ALA A 386 -2.86 3.61 37.91
C ALA A 386 -1.81 2.72 37.26
N VAL A 387 -2.01 1.40 37.32
CA VAL A 387 -1.23 0.41 36.56
C VAL A 387 -1.94 0.17 35.23
N VAL A 388 -1.20 0.26 34.13
CA VAL A 388 -1.73 0.10 32.77
C VAL A 388 -1.03 -1.02 32.03
N GLY A 389 -1.80 -1.78 31.25
CA GLY A 389 -1.30 -2.74 30.27
C GLY A 389 -1.25 -2.11 28.89
N ILE A 390 -0.08 -2.07 28.27
CA ILE A 390 0.11 -1.44 26.96
C ILE A 390 -0.31 -2.41 25.85
N ARG A 391 -1.00 -1.91 24.82
CA ARG A 391 -1.47 -2.72 23.70
C ARG A 391 -0.29 -3.50 23.09
N PRO A 392 -0.37 -4.85 23.05
CA PRO A 392 0.72 -5.66 22.53
C PRO A 392 0.84 -5.49 21.01
N GLY A 393 2.09 -5.55 20.53
CA GLY A 393 2.38 -5.62 19.12
C GLY A 393 2.02 -6.99 18.51
N ARG A 394 2.25 -7.12 17.21
CA ARG A 394 2.22 -8.40 16.50
C ARG A 394 3.63 -8.71 16.00
N THR A 395 4.01 -9.98 16.04
CA THR A 395 5.25 -10.46 15.40
C THR A 395 5.16 -10.30 13.89
N SER A 396 6.28 -10.46 13.18
CA SER A 396 6.29 -10.44 11.72
C SER A 396 5.27 -11.43 11.15
N ALA A 397 5.14 -12.63 11.75
CA ALA A 397 4.15 -13.65 11.40
C ALA A 397 2.70 -13.34 11.84
N GLY A 398 2.39 -12.09 12.20
CA GLY A 398 1.03 -11.63 12.54
C GLY A 398 0.47 -12.13 13.87
N LYS A 399 1.18 -13.01 14.59
CA LYS A 399 0.79 -13.49 15.92
C LYS A 399 0.96 -12.39 16.95
N LEU A 400 0.11 -12.36 17.97
CA LEU A 400 0.29 -11.41 19.08
C LEU A 400 1.58 -11.73 19.84
N VAL A 401 2.34 -10.69 20.19
CA VAL A 401 3.45 -10.83 21.13
C VAL A 401 2.89 -11.38 22.44
N LYS A 402 3.51 -12.41 23.02
CA LYS A 402 3.02 -13.07 24.25
C LYS A 402 3.35 -12.27 25.50
N GLU A 403 4.47 -11.57 25.50
CA GLU A 403 4.86 -10.69 26.60
C GLU A 403 3.87 -9.54 26.73
N ARG A 404 3.59 -9.17 27.98
CA ARG A 404 2.65 -8.11 28.33
C ARG A 404 3.44 -6.96 28.93
N GLU A 405 3.53 -5.88 28.19
CA GLU A 405 4.15 -4.64 28.67
C GLU A 405 3.17 -3.93 29.60
N THR A 406 3.67 -3.53 30.77
CA THR A 406 2.91 -2.76 31.75
C THR A 406 3.65 -1.48 32.11
N GLY A 407 2.93 -0.53 32.68
CA GLY A 407 3.49 0.73 33.16
C GLY A 407 2.59 1.41 34.18
N VAL A 408 3.01 2.59 34.61
CA VAL A 408 2.33 3.35 35.66
C VAL A 408 2.00 4.76 35.19
N ILE A 409 0.78 5.21 35.46
CA ILE A 409 0.38 6.62 35.36
C ILE A 409 0.36 7.20 36.77
N PRO A 410 1.31 8.08 37.15
CA PRO A 410 1.30 8.72 38.46
C PRO A 410 0.24 9.84 38.52
N PHE A 411 -0.16 10.23 39.73
CA PHE A 411 -1.17 11.27 39.96
C PHE A 411 -0.89 12.59 39.24
N GLU A 412 0.38 12.99 39.12
CA GLU A 412 0.80 14.19 38.39
C GLU A 412 0.30 14.23 36.94
N GLU A 413 0.19 13.07 36.29
CA GLU A 413 -0.20 12.94 34.89
C GLU A 413 -1.74 12.93 34.68
N VAL A 414 -2.52 12.96 35.77
CA VAL A 414 -3.99 13.05 35.72
C VAL A 414 -4.55 14.34 36.30
N LYS A 415 -3.74 15.21 36.91
CA LYS A 415 -4.21 16.48 37.51
C LYS A 415 -4.95 17.39 36.55
N TRP A 416 -4.62 17.33 35.26
CA TRP A 416 -5.29 18.11 34.23
C TRP A 416 -6.71 17.61 33.93
N ALA A 417 -7.04 16.36 34.28
CA ALA A 417 -8.22 15.61 33.88
C ALA A 417 -9.50 16.05 34.64
N ARG A 418 -9.78 17.36 34.60
CA ARG A 418 -10.97 17.98 35.18
C ARG A 418 -12.21 17.52 34.41
N PRO A 419 -13.30 17.10 35.06
CA PRO A 419 -14.51 16.71 34.35
C PRO A 419 -15.11 17.92 33.62
N LYS A 420 -15.55 17.69 32.38
CA LYS A 420 -16.27 18.69 31.59
C LYS A 420 -17.70 18.85 32.14
N LEU A 421 -18.06 20.07 32.52
CA LEU A 421 -19.41 20.40 32.97
C LEU A 421 -20.18 21.13 31.86
N ALA A 422 -21.50 21.29 32.03
CA ALA A 422 -22.33 22.06 31.08
C ALA A 422 -21.82 23.51 30.90
N ARG A 423 -21.21 24.08 31.94
CA ARG A 423 -20.51 25.38 31.90
C ARG A 423 -19.12 25.23 32.50
N GLY A 424 -18.10 25.25 31.63
CA GLY A 424 -16.70 25.21 32.04
C GLY A 424 -16.24 23.84 32.55
N LEU A 425 -15.18 23.86 33.37
CA LEU A 425 -14.53 22.66 33.91
C LEU A 425 -14.77 22.55 35.41
N GLY A 426 -15.00 21.33 35.90
CA GLY A 426 -15.13 21.04 37.33
C GLY A 426 -13.82 21.21 38.10
N ALA A 427 -13.81 20.81 39.37
CA ALA A 427 -12.61 20.85 40.21
C ALA A 427 -11.49 19.93 39.66
N ALA A 428 -10.24 20.23 40.01
CA ALA A 428 -9.12 19.31 39.74
C ALA A 428 -9.33 17.98 40.49
N PRO A 429 -9.06 16.83 39.86
CA PRO A 429 -9.18 15.54 40.54
C PRO A 429 -8.19 15.47 41.71
N GLY A 430 -8.65 14.96 42.86
CA GLY A 430 -7.83 14.77 44.06
C GLY A 430 -7.11 13.42 44.13
N SER A 431 -7.38 12.52 43.19
CA SER A 431 -6.82 11.16 43.15
C SER A 431 -6.99 10.53 41.76
N VAL A 432 -6.21 9.48 41.47
CA VAL A 432 -6.29 8.76 40.18
C VAL A 432 -7.60 7.98 40.03
N ASN A 433 -8.10 7.36 41.10
CA ASN A 433 -9.39 6.64 41.10
C ASN A 433 -10.63 7.53 40.90
N ALA A 434 -10.50 8.86 40.98
CA ALA A 434 -11.55 9.78 40.58
C ALA A 434 -11.64 9.96 39.05
N VAL A 435 -10.58 9.59 38.31
CA VAL A 435 -10.44 9.80 36.86
C VAL A 435 -10.54 8.49 36.08
N LEU A 436 -9.86 7.45 36.57
CA LEU A 436 -9.68 6.17 35.88
C LEU A 436 -10.25 5.00 36.69
N LYS A 437 -10.73 3.97 35.98
CA LYS A 437 -11.26 2.73 36.57
C LYS A 437 -10.65 1.50 35.88
N PRO A 438 -10.49 0.36 36.58
CA PRO A 438 -10.09 -0.89 35.94
C PRO A 438 -10.98 -1.25 34.74
N GLY A 439 -10.36 -1.66 33.64
CA GLY A 439 -11.02 -1.97 32.36
C GLY A 439 -11.15 -0.77 31.40
N ASP A 440 -10.86 0.45 31.85
CA ASP A 440 -10.86 1.63 30.97
C ASP A 440 -9.76 1.50 29.90
N VAL A 441 -10.12 1.72 28.64
CA VAL A 441 -9.17 1.81 27.53
C VAL A 441 -8.85 3.28 27.27
N ILE A 442 -7.58 3.63 27.31
CA ILE A 442 -7.09 5.01 27.24
C ILE A 442 -5.90 5.12 26.30
N PHE A 443 -5.65 6.33 25.80
CA PHE A 443 -4.37 6.65 25.17
C PHE A 443 -3.37 7.06 26.24
N VAL A 444 -2.12 6.64 26.05
CA VAL A 444 -1.00 7.01 26.89
C VAL A 444 0.20 7.35 26.02
N SER A 445 1.10 8.20 26.51
CA SER A 445 2.43 8.38 25.92
C SER A 445 3.50 8.13 26.98
N PRO A 446 4.73 7.77 26.60
CA PRO A 446 5.84 7.79 27.53
C PRO A 446 5.89 9.16 28.21
N ARG A 447 6.17 9.18 29.52
CA ARG A 447 6.28 10.43 30.28
C ARG A 447 7.54 11.18 29.83
N GLU A 448 7.36 12.38 29.29
CA GLU A 448 8.47 13.26 28.93
C GLU A 448 8.91 14.06 30.17
N PRO A 449 10.21 14.33 30.33
CA PRO A 449 10.68 15.21 31.39
C PRO A 449 10.13 16.62 31.15
N LYS A 450 9.74 17.29 32.23
CA LYS A 450 9.40 18.71 32.15
C LYS A 450 10.68 19.51 31.92
N LEU A 451 10.55 20.69 31.34
CA LEU A 451 11.66 21.64 31.22
C LEU A 451 11.59 22.63 32.38
N ALA A 452 12.72 22.88 33.02
CA ALA A 452 12.90 23.99 33.94
C ALA A 452 12.91 25.33 33.17
N GLU A 453 12.90 26.46 33.88
CA GLU A 453 12.88 27.79 33.27
C GLU A 453 14.10 28.05 32.38
N ASP A 454 15.24 27.44 32.68
CA ASP A 454 16.49 27.50 31.91
C ASP A 454 16.52 26.53 30.71
N GLY A 455 15.43 25.78 30.49
CA GLY A 455 15.32 24.80 29.40
C GLY A 455 15.97 23.44 29.69
N THR A 456 16.46 23.20 30.91
CA THR A 456 17.03 21.89 31.29
C THR A 456 15.92 20.88 31.65
N PRO A 457 16.08 19.56 31.32
CA PRO A 457 15.13 18.53 31.74
C PRO A 457 15.12 18.33 33.25
N THR A 458 13.93 18.30 33.86
CA THR A 458 13.75 18.13 35.32
C THR A 458 13.98 16.70 35.80
N ALA A 459 14.13 15.73 34.89
CA ALA A 459 14.37 14.32 35.19
C ALA A 459 15.08 13.67 33.98
N SER A 460 15.86 12.63 34.24
CA SER A 460 16.45 11.81 33.19
C SER A 460 15.42 10.85 32.56
N PRO A 461 15.63 10.41 31.31
CA PRO A 461 14.78 9.40 30.68
C PRO A 461 14.69 8.08 31.47
N ASP A 462 15.76 7.69 32.17
CA ASP A 462 15.80 6.46 32.96
C ASP A 462 14.91 6.54 34.21
N GLU A 463 14.84 7.70 34.87
CA GLU A 463 13.94 7.93 36.02
C GLU A 463 12.46 7.86 35.63
N LEU A 464 12.14 8.20 34.38
CA LEU A 464 10.77 8.18 33.84
C LEU A 464 10.42 6.86 33.15
N LYS A 465 11.36 5.91 33.06
CA LYS A 465 11.15 4.64 32.38
C LYS A 465 9.97 3.88 33.00
N GLY A 466 9.05 3.43 32.15
CA GLY A 466 7.83 2.73 32.58
C GLY A 466 6.74 3.65 33.15
N GLN A 467 6.98 4.97 33.22
CA GLN A 467 5.96 5.96 33.55
C GLN A 467 5.29 6.50 32.28
N TRP A 468 3.98 6.69 32.37
CA TRP A 468 3.13 7.07 31.25
C TRP A 468 2.28 8.28 31.60
N SER A 469 2.07 9.15 30.60
CA SER A 469 1.15 10.27 30.67
C SER A 469 -0.21 9.90 30.09
N LEU A 470 -1.30 10.24 30.79
CA LEU A 470 -2.66 10.08 30.25
C LEU A 470 -2.84 11.02 29.05
N GLN A 471 -3.32 10.48 27.93
CA GLN A 471 -3.58 11.22 26.71
C GLN A 471 -5.06 11.17 26.32
N GLN A 472 -5.49 12.22 25.62
CA GLN A 472 -6.84 12.36 25.09
C GLN A 472 -6.77 12.91 23.69
N VAL A 473 -7.47 12.26 22.76
CA VAL A 473 -7.59 12.74 21.38
C VAL A 473 -8.28 14.11 21.41
N PRO A 474 -7.63 15.19 20.91
CA PRO A 474 -8.22 16.51 20.91
C PRO A 474 -9.48 16.58 20.02
N ASP A 475 -10.54 17.25 20.49
CA ASP A 475 -11.74 17.50 19.66
C ASP A 475 -11.50 18.64 18.65
N ILE A 476 -10.53 19.52 18.95
CA ILE A 476 -10.21 20.64 18.09
C ILE A 476 -9.38 20.21 16.87
N GLY A 477 -9.57 20.93 15.78
CA GLY A 477 -8.73 20.81 14.59
C GLY A 477 -7.95 22.09 14.32
N GLY A 478 -7.00 21.99 13.41
CA GLY A 478 -6.15 23.09 12.97
C GLY A 478 -5.14 22.56 11.96
N ALA A 479 -4.28 23.46 11.50
CA ALA A 479 -3.23 23.12 10.56
C ALA A 479 -1.98 23.96 10.83
N LEU A 480 -0.86 23.51 10.29
CA LEU A 480 0.39 24.26 10.25
C LEU A 480 1.02 24.12 8.87
N VAL A 481 1.50 25.24 8.33
CA VAL A 481 2.28 25.31 7.10
C VAL A 481 3.54 26.11 7.39
N ALA A 482 4.70 25.59 7.00
CA ALA A 482 5.95 26.34 7.03
C ALA A 482 6.45 26.52 5.59
N MET A 483 6.74 27.77 5.22
CA MET A 483 7.19 28.15 3.88
C MET A 483 8.46 28.99 3.94
N ASP A 484 9.28 28.86 2.91
CA ASP A 484 10.34 29.81 2.62
C ASP A 484 9.71 31.09 2.02
N PRO A 485 9.85 32.27 2.68
CA PRO A 485 9.23 33.51 2.21
C PRO A 485 9.85 34.08 0.94
N HIS A 486 11.08 33.67 0.58
CA HIS A 486 11.77 34.16 -0.62
C HIS A 486 11.44 33.34 -1.87
N THR A 487 11.16 32.06 -1.70
CA THR A 487 10.93 31.13 -2.82
C THR A 487 9.51 30.59 -2.90
N GLY A 488 8.71 30.76 -1.84
CA GLY A 488 7.37 30.16 -1.71
C GLY A 488 7.38 28.65 -1.51
N ARG A 489 8.56 28.02 -1.33
CA ARG A 489 8.68 26.57 -1.14
C ARG A 489 8.01 26.15 0.18
N VAL A 490 7.12 25.17 0.12
CA VAL A 490 6.50 24.57 1.31
C VAL A 490 7.48 23.57 1.93
N LEU A 491 7.98 23.86 3.12
CA LEU A 491 8.99 23.05 3.80
C LEU A 491 8.37 22.02 4.74
N ALA A 492 7.19 22.31 5.30
CA ALA A 492 6.44 21.41 6.14
C ALA A 492 4.93 21.70 6.09
N ILE A 493 4.11 20.65 6.20
CA ILE A 493 2.65 20.75 6.26
C ILE A 493 2.05 19.73 7.23
N ALA A 494 1.14 20.17 8.08
CA ALA A 494 0.37 19.29 8.95
C ALA A 494 -1.10 19.72 8.93
N GLY A 495 -1.97 18.90 8.34
CA GLY A 495 -3.38 19.23 8.09
C GLY A 495 -4.37 18.85 9.22
N GLY A 496 -3.89 18.25 10.31
CA GLY A 496 -4.74 17.80 11.40
C GLY A 496 -4.04 16.96 12.47
N PHE A 497 -4.82 16.43 13.43
CA PHE A 497 -4.30 15.63 14.54
C PHE A 497 -3.85 14.23 14.12
N SER A 498 -4.50 13.58 13.16
CA SER A 498 -4.06 12.30 12.59
C SER A 498 -4.60 12.18 11.18
N PHE A 499 -3.74 11.86 10.23
CA PHE A 499 -4.11 11.56 8.85
C PHE A 499 -4.89 10.23 8.78
N ALA A 500 -4.52 9.24 9.60
CA ALA A 500 -5.24 7.97 9.67
C ALA A 500 -6.66 8.14 10.23
N GLN A 501 -6.89 9.15 11.08
CA GLN A 501 -8.22 9.53 11.53
C GLN A 501 -8.99 10.31 10.44
N SER A 502 -8.33 11.25 9.77
CA SER A 502 -8.96 12.08 8.74
C SER A 502 -7.94 12.53 7.69
N GLN A 503 -8.18 12.16 6.44
CA GLN A 503 -7.35 12.56 5.30
C GLN A 503 -7.66 13.98 4.79
N PHE A 504 -8.56 14.71 5.46
CA PHE A 504 -8.90 16.08 5.10
C PHE A 504 -7.81 17.03 5.57
N ASP A 505 -7.07 17.62 4.64
CA ASP A 505 -5.99 18.54 4.92
C ASP A 505 -6.54 19.97 5.16
N ARG A 506 -6.49 20.41 6.41
CA ARG A 506 -6.95 21.76 6.78
C ARG A 506 -6.02 22.87 6.31
N ALA A 507 -4.76 22.57 5.97
CA ALA A 507 -3.83 23.57 5.45
C ALA A 507 -4.19 24.01 4.03
N THR A 508 -4.67 23.08 3.19
CA THR A 508 -4.96 23.33 1.77
C THR A 508 -6.45 23.39 1.47
N GLN A 509 -7.29 22.63 2.20
CA GLN A 509 -8.70 22.45 1.85
C GLN A 509 -9.68 23.26 2.71
N ALA A 510 -9.30 23.63 3.94
CA ALA A 510 -10.22 24.30 4.87
C ALA A 510 -10.28 25.82 4.64
N ARG A 511 -11.31 26.29 3.94
CA ARG A 511 -11.59 27.73 3.83
C ARG A 511 -12.15 28.27 5.15
N ARG A 512 -11.42 29.21 5.77
CA ARG A 512 -11.79 29.88 7.02
C ARG A 512 -11.64 31.39 6.88
N GLN A 513 -12.42 32.14 7.65
CA GLN A 513 -12.22 33.59 7.76
C GLN A 513 -10.89 33.85 8.49
N PRO A 514 -9.97 34.65 7.91
CA PRO A 514 -8.69 34.98 8.55
C PRO A 514 -8.86 35.89 9.79
N GLY A 515 -9.96 36.63 9.84
CA GLY A 515 -10.18 37.61 10.91
C GLY A 515 -9.08 38.67 10.92
N SER A 516 -8.54 38.96 12.10
CA SER A 516 -7.54 40.03 12.25
C SER A 516 -6.19 39.74 11.57
N SER A 517 -5.89 38.49 11.20
CA SER A 517 -4.66 38.18 10.46
C SER A 517 -4.66 38.72 9.03
N PHE A 518 -5.80 39.18 8.51
CA PHE A 518 -5.88 39.87 7.22
C PHE A 518 -5.47 41.34 7.28
N LYS A 519 -5.46 41.96 8.48
CA LYS A 519 -5.16 43.38 8.64
C LYS A 519 -3.80 43.79 8.10
N PRO A 520 -2.70 43.04 8.31
CA PRO A 520 -1.40 43.39 7.72
C PRO A 520 -1.47 43.69 6.22
N LEU A 521 -2.27 42.96 5.44
CA LEU A 521 -2.43 43.21 4.00
C LEU A 521 -3.04 44.60 3.73
N ILE A 522 -4.10 44.96 4.47
CA ILE A 522 -4.74 46.28 4.36
C ILE A 522 -3.74 47.39 4.74
N TYR A 523 -2.96 47.17 5.80
CA TYR A 523 -2.00 48.17 6.28
C TYR A 523 -0.79 48.29 5.34
N THR A 524 -0.34 47.20 4.71
CA THR A 524 0.69 47.25 3.66
C THR A 524 0.20 48.05 2.46
N VAL A 525 -1.02 47.82 1.99
CA VAL A 525 -1.63 48.63 0.91
C VAL A 525 -1.66 50.11 1.29
N ALA A 526 -1.93 50.45 2.55
CA ALA A 526 -1.85 51.85 3.00
C ALA A 526 -0.44 52.42 2.91
N LEU A 527 0.58 51.66 3.32
CA LEU A 527 1.97 52.11 3.20
C LEU A 527 2.36 52.33 1.72
N ASP A 528 1.93 51.43 0.82
CA ASP A 528 2.16 51.55 -0.63
C ASP A 528 1.43 52.76 -1.25
N ASN A 529 0.38 53.26 -0.59
CA ASN A 529 -0.43 54.41 -1.03
C ASN A 529 -0.16 55.68 -0.21
N GLY A 530 1.06 55.83 0.34
CA GLY A 530 1.54 57.09 0.91
C GLY A 530 1.25 57.31 2.40
N TYR A 531 0.61 56.35 3.07
CA TYR A 531 0.55 56.38 4.54
C TYR A 531 1.91 56.01 5.12
N THR A 532 2.19 56.51 6.31
CA THR A 532 3.38 56.15 7.08
C THR A 532 2.97 55.54 8.41
N PRO A 533 3.86 54.84 9.11
CA PRO A 533 3.58 54.34 10.46
C PRO A 533 3.10 55.42 11.45
N SER A 534 3.43 56.70 11.20
CA SER A 534 3.01 57.85 12.01
C SER A 534 1.73 58.54 11.53
N SER A 535 1.16 58.17 10.38
CA SER A 535 -0.14 58.68 9.91
C SER A 535 -1.21 58.50 10.98
N ILE A 536 -2.04 59.51 11.19
CA ILE A 536 -3.07 59.51 12.23
C ILE A 536 -4.39 59.02 11.65
N ILE A 537 -4.92 57.93 12.21
CA ILE A 537 -6.22 57.35 11.88
C ILE A 537 -7.12 57.40 13.12
N VAL A 538 -8.37 57.82 12.94
CA VAL A 538 -9.31 57.96 14.05
C VAL A 538 -9.88 56.60 14.46
N ASP A 539 -9.62 56.15 15.68
CA ASP A 539 -10.31 55.01 16.29
C ASP A 539 -11.58 55.45 17.01
N GLY A 540 -12.66 55.63 16.25
CA GLY A 540 -13.96 56.06 16.77
C GLY A 540 -15.14 55.49 15.99
N PRO A 541 -16.37 55.58 16.52
CA PRO A 541 -17.58 55.00 15.92
C PRO A 541 -17.72 55.37 14.44
N ILE A 542 -17.96 54.37 13.59
CA ILE A 542 -18.22 54.54 12.16
C ILE A 542 -19.49 53.80 11.78
N GLU A 543 -20.24 54.40 10.87
CA GLU A 543 -21.41 53.81 10.25
C GLU A 543 -21.20 53.84 8.74
N ILE A 544 -21.46 52.70 8.09
CA ILE A 544 -21.31 52.54 6.65
C ILE A 544 -22.65 52.08 6.06
N ASP A 545 -23.09 52.79 5.03
CA ASP A 545 -24.24 52.37 4.22
C ASP A 545 -23.80 51.22 3.30
N GLN A 546 -24.57 50.13 3.33
CA GLN A 546 -24.29 48.93 2.54
C GLN A 546 -25.07 48.90 1.22
N GLY A 547 -25.94 49.87 0.97
CA GLY A 547 -26.79 49.95 -0.21
C GLY A 547 -28.26 49.64 0.07
N ALA A 548 -29.08 49.74 -0.98
CA ALA A 548 -30.53 49.67 -0.88
C ALA A 548 -31.02 48.36 -0.23
N GLY A 549 -31.85 48.48 0.81
CA GLY A 549 -32.45 47.34 1.52
C GLY A 549 -31.57 46.68 2.58
N MET A 550 -30.31 47.11 2.77
CA MET A 550 -29.43 46.57 3.80
C MET A 550 -29.36 47.48 5.04
N PRO A 551 -29.31 46.92 6.25
CA PRO A 551 -29.11 47.72 7.45
C PRO A 551 -27.73 48.39 7.43
N LYS A 552 -27.62 49.57 8.03
CA LYS A 552 -26.35 50.27 8.19
C LYS A 552 -25.37 49.41 9.02
N TRP A 553 -24.15 49.25 8.52
CA TRP A 553 -23.11 48.49 9.21
C TRP A 553 -22.40 49.36 10.23
N ARG A 554 -22.39 48.90 11.50
CA ARG A 554 -21.76 49.57 12.64
C ARG A 554 -20.71 48.65 13.26
N PRO A 555 -19.49 48.56 12.70
CA PRO A 555 -18.43 47.73 13.26
C PRO A 555 -18.07 48.20 14.67
N LYS A 556 -17.54 47.29 15.48
CA LYS A 556 -17.06 47.57 16.83
C LYS A 556 -15.67 46.94 17.04
N ASN A 557 -14.89 47.54 17.92
CA ASN A 557 -13.67 46.91 18.42
C ASN A 557 -14.02 45.76 19.39
N TYR A 558 -13.07 44.83 19.58
CA TYR A 558 -13.26 43.67 20.46
C TYR A 558 -13.65 44.08 21.90
N ASP A 559 -12.93 45.06 22.46
CA ASP A 559 -13.30 45.70 23.72
C ASP A 559 -14.36 46.76 23.45
N ALA A 560 -15.64 46.36 23.54
CA ALA A 560 -16.78 47.22 23.32
C ALA A 560 -16.68 48.48 24.21
N GLY A 561 -16.57 49.67 23.58
CA GLY A 561 -16.53 50.97 24.26
C GLY A 561 -15.15 51.64 24.34
N SER A 562 -14.06 50.98 23.95
CA SER A 562 -12.69 51.49 24.11
C SER A 562 -12.18 52.39 22.97
N ALA A 563 -12.90 53.40 22.50
CA ALA A 563 -12.38 54.26 21.42
C ALA A 563 -11.04 54.92 21.82
N ALA A 564 -9.95 54.68 21.06
CA ALA A 564 -8.65 55.28 21.34
C ALA A 564 -8.52 56.71 20.77
N GLY A 565 -9.50 57.17 19.98
CA GLY A 565 -9.43 58.48 19.32
C GLY A 565 -8.37 58.52 18.21
N PRO A 566 -7.89 59.70 17.82
CA PRO A 566 -6.81 59.84 16.84
C PRO A 566 -5.56 59.08 17.29
N SER A 567 -5.12 58.09 16.51
CA SER A 567 -4.00 57.22 16.85
C SER A 567 -3.14 56.94 15.63
N THR A 568 -1.85 56.68 15.85
CA THR A 568 -0.91 56.34 14.76
C THR A 568 -1.30 55.05 14.03
N LEU A 569 -0.99 54.94 12.74
CA LEU A 569 -1.23 53.75 11.93
C LEU A 569 -0.58 52.51 12.55
N ARG A 570 0.65 52.62 13.08
CA ARG A 570 1.31 51.53 13.82
C ARG A 570 0.47 51.03 15.02
N PHE A 571 -0.16 51.93 15.76
CA PHE A 571 -1.01 51.57 16.90
C PHE A 571 -2.24 50.77 16.44
N GLY A 572 -2.79 51.13 15.29
CA GLY A 572 -3.94 50.44 14.68
C GLY A 572 -3.67 48.96 14.43
N ILE A 573 -2.50 48.63 13.89
CA ILE A 573 -2.10 47.24 13.65
C ILE A 573 -1.66 46.54 14.94
N GLU A 574 -0.86 47.19 15.80
CA GLU A 574 -0.39 46.64 17.08
C GLU A 574 -1.53 46.23 18.02
N LYS A 575 -2.60 47.04 18.08
CA LYS A 575 -3.78 46.77 18.90
C LYS A 575 -4.93 46.14 18.12
N SER A 576 -4.71 45.82 16.85
CA SER A 576 -5.72 45.21 15.98
C SER A 576 -7.05 45.96 16.03
N ARG A 577 -7.05 47.28 15.84
CA ARG A 577 -8.26 48.13 15.93
C ARG A 577 -9.14 47.95 14.70
N ASN A 578 -10.35 47.44 14.88
CA ASN A 578 -11.31 47.21 13.80
C ASN A 578 -11.76 48.52 13.16
N LEU A 579 -12.08 49.53 13.97
CA LEU A 579 -12.59 50.81 13.47
C LEU A 579 -11.55 51.57 12.63
N MET A 580 -10.28 51.57 13.06
CA MET A 580 -9.18 52.14 12.26
C MET A 580 -8.99 51.38 10.95
N THR A 581 -9.02 50.05 10.98
CA THR A 581 -8.87 49.21 9.77
C THR A 581 -9.97 49.49 8.75
N VAL A 582 -11.23 49.60 9.21
CA VAL A 582 -12.37 49.89 8.34
C VAL A 582 -12.28 51.30 7.75
N ARG A 583 -11.86 52.29 8.54
CA ARG A 583 -11.63 53.66 8.05
C ARG A 583 -10.53 53.70 7.00
N LEU A 584 -9.41 53.05 7.28
CA LEU A 584 -8.29 52.96 6.35
C LEU A 584 -8.74 52.34 5.01
N ALA A 585 -9.49 51.23 5.08
CA ALA A 585 -10.02 50.57 3.89
C ALA A 585 -11.00 51.47 3.11
N ARG A 586 -11.83 52.25 3.80
CA ARG A 586 -12.74 53.20 3.16
C ARG A 586 -12.02 54.38 2.52
N ASP A 587 -10.98 54.89 3.17
CA ASP A 587 -10.18 56.03 2.71
C ASP A 587 -9.43 55.70 1.42
N MET A 588 -8.81 54.52 1.37
CA MET A 588 -8.13 54.00 0.17
C MET A 588 -9.10 53.53 -0.92
N GLY A 589 -10.28 53.04 -0.52
CA GLY A 589 -11.26 52.43 -1.41
C GLY A 589 -11.03 50.93 -1.61
N MET A 590 -12.13 50.16 -1.62
CA MET A 590 -12.09 48.70 -1.77
C MET A 590 -11.41 48.19 -3.06
N PRO A 591 -11.52 48.85 -4.23
CA PRO A 591 -10.84 48.37 -5.44
C PRO A 591 -9.31 48.28 -5.34
N ILE A 592 -8.67 49.06 -4.47
CA ILE A 592 -7.22 49.00 -4.26
C ILE A 592 -6.84 47.81 -3.34
N ILE A 593 -7.79 47.32 -2.54
CA ILE A 593 -7.58 46.30 -1.50
C ILE A 593 -8.00 44.90 -1.99
N ALA A 594 -8.98 44.82 -2.90
CA ALA A 594 -9.72 43.62 -3.26
C ALA A 594 -9.01 42.70 -4.27
#